data_AF-A0A3A8PU78-F1
#
_entry.id   AF-A0A3A8PU78-F1
#
_cell.length_a   1.000
_cell.length_b   1.000
_cell.length_c   1.000
_cell.angle_alpha   90.00
_cell.angle_beta   90.00
_cell.angle_gamma   90.00
#
_symmetry.space_group_name_H-M   'P 1'
#
loop_
_entity.id
_entity.type
_entity.pdbx_description
1 polymer ?
#
loop_
_entity_poly.entity_id
_entity_poly.type
_entity_poly.pdbx_seq_one_letter_code
_entity_poly.pdbx_strand_id
1 'polypeptide(L)'
;MTKTHRAALLLSMVLQACGDTSLAESAPAEQSVAALETAAEPQDILARLQSIPGLSVVLEQPSPFPGTRFFLLQFEQPADHERPQGERFQLRMT
;
A
#
# COMPACT_ATOMS: atom_id res chain seq x y z
N MET A 1 23.66 2.13 -55.80
CA MET A 1 24.84 1.26 -56.02
C MET A 1 25.55 1.18 -54.68
N THR A 2 25.68 0.08 -53.94
CA THR A 2 25.61 -1.40 -54.12
C THR A 2 25.44 -1.99 -52.69
N LYS A 3 24.43 -2.81 -52.33
CA LYS A 3 24.42 -4.31 -52.30
C LYS A 3 25.80 -4.92 -51.94
N THR A 4 26.00 -5.74 -50.90
CA THR A 4 25.40 -7.07 -50.64
C THR A 4 25.81 -7.63 -49.25
N HIS A 5 24.93 -8.46 -48.71
CA HIS A 5 25.03 -9.28 -47.49
C HIS A 5 26.06 -10.42 -47.56
N ARG A 6 26.53 -10.89 -46.39
CA ARG A 6 26.81 -12.31 -46.16
C ARG A 6 26.32 -12.76 -44.78
N ALA A 7 25.43 -13.73 -44.83
CA ALA A 7 24.92 -14.52 -43.73
C ALA A 7 25.88 -15.67 -43.38
N ALA A 8 25.91 -16.04 -42.10
CA ALA A 8 26.17 -17.39 -41.59
C ALA A 8 25.54 -17.42 -40.19
N LEU A 9 24.31 -17.93 -40.05
CA LEU A 9 23.99 -19.30 -39.67
C LEU A 9 24.84 -19.78 -38.48
N LEU A 10 24.22 -19.94 -37.31
CA LEU A 10 24.14 -21.24 -36.62
C LEU A 10 23.17 -21.19 -35.44
N LEU A 11 22.13 -22.00 -35.62
CA LEU A 11 21.23 -22.67 -34.69
C LEU A 11 21.84 -23.00 -33.31
N SER A 12 21.15 -22.64 -32.23
CA SER A 12 20.90 -23.58 -31.11
C SER A 12 19.76 -23.08 -30.24
N MET A 13 18.62 -23.76 -30.37
CA MET A 13 17.59 -23.80 -29.35
C MET A 13 18.09 -24.74 -28.26
N VAL A 14 18.31 -24.24 -27.04
CA VAL A 14 18.39 -25.08 -25.84
C VAL A 14 17.36 -24.55 -24.85
N LEU A 15 16.23 -25.24 -24.82
CA LEU A 15 15.25 -25.14 -23.76
C LEU A 15 15.75 -26.01 -22.61
N GLN A 16 16.58 -25.46 -21.73
CA GLN A 16 16.92 -26.11 -20.45
C GLN A 16 16.07 -25.50 -19.35
N ALA A 17 14.89 -26.12 -19.17
CA ALA A 17 14.24 -26.15 -17.89
C ALA A 17 15.08 -27.03 -16.95
N CYS A 18 15.74 -26.39 -16.00
CA CYS A 18 15.87 -26.86 -14.62
C CYS A 18 15.94 -25.60 -13.77
N GLY A 19 14.81 -25.26 -13.16
CA GLY A 19 14.79 -24.33 -12.04
C GLY A 19 15.54 -24.99 -10.89
N ASP A 20 16.84 -24.75 -10.84
CA ASP A 20 17.66 -24.91 -9.65
C ASP A 20 17.95 -23.50 -9.15
N THR A 21 16.92 -22.88 -8.55
CA THR A 21 17.16 -21.67 -7.76
C THR A 21 17.77 -22.16 -6.46
N SER A 22 19.09 -22.30 -6.46
CA SER A 22 19.86 -22.21 -5.23
C SER A 22 19.47 -20.88 -4.60
N LEU A 23 18.63 -20.97 -3.56
CA LEU A 23 18.36 -19.88 -2.64
C LEU A 23 19.68 -19.63 -1.88
N ALA A 24 20.59 -18.90 -2.51
CA ALA A 24 21.53 -18.08 -1.77
C ALA A 24 20.69 -17.00 -1.08
N GLU A 25 20.19 -17.35 0.10
CA GLU A 25 19.55 -16.49 1.07
C GLU A 25 20.47 -15.29 1.35
N SER A 26 20.38 -14.25 0.52
CA SER A 26 20.82 -12.93 0.93
C SER A 26 19.79 -12.48 1.95
N ALA A 27 20.14 -12.64 3.22
CA ALA A 27 19.34 -12.19 4.35
C ALA A 27 18.79 -10.79 4.04
N PRO A 28 17.46 -10.59 4.06
CA PRO A 28 16.96 -9.24 4.13
C PRO A 28 17.48 -8.68 5.45
N ALA A 29 18.32 -7.65 5.37
CA ALA A 29 18.51 -6.75 6.48
C ALA A 29 17.12 -6.26 6.87
N GLU A 30 16.58 -6.81 7.96
CA GLU A 30 15.42 -6.26 8.65
C GLU A 30 15.81 -4.85 9.06
N GLN A 31 15.51 -3.88 8.20
CA GLN A 31 15.31 -2.51 8.62
C GLN A 31 14.06 -2.54 9.49
N SER A 32 14.29 -2.89 10.76
CA SER A 32 13.37 -2.58 11.84
C SER A 32 13.11 -1.08 11.74
N VAL A 33 11.90 -0.73 11.30
CA VAL A 33 11.32 0.60 11.53
C VAL A 33 11.12 0.74 13.03
N ALA A 34 12.22 0.90 13.75
CA ALA A 34 12.21 1.09 15.18
C ALA A 34 11.71 2.51 15.47
N ALA A 35 10.62 2.54 16.23
CA ALA A 35 10.20 3.61 17.13
C ALA A 35 9.55 4.87 16.49
N LEU A 36 8.24 4.77 16.28
CA LEU A 36 7.30 5.80 16.74
C LEU A 36 6.23 5.18 17.64
N GLU A 37 6.64 4.33 18.59
CA GLU A 37 5.77 3.92 19.69
C GLU A 37 6.21 4.64 20.95
N THR A 38 5.82 5.92 21.07
CA THR A 38 5.45 6.40 22.39
C THR A 38 4.23 5.59 22.77
N ALA A 39 4.41 4.60 23.63
CA ALA A 39 3.31 3.86 24.27
C ALA A 39 2.55 4.83 25.19
N ALA A 40 1.79 5.74 24.58
CA ALA A 40 0.68 6.37 25.26
C ALA A 40 -0.31 5.27 25.62
N GLU A 41 -0.90 5.35 26.82
CA GLU A 41 -2.05 4.53 27.20
C GLU A 41 -2.99 4.36 26.00
N PRO A 42 -3.52 3.16 25.74
CA PRO A 42 -4.35 2.92 24.56
C PRO A 42 -5.61 3.78 24.63
N GLN A 43 -5.51 5.01 24.09
CA GLN A 43 -6.64 5.91 23.91
C GLN A 43 -7.66 5.20 23.03
N ASP A 44 -8.92 5.21 23.44
CA ASP A 44 -9.99 4.56 22.70
C ASP A 44 -10.00 4.97 21.22
N ILE A 45 -10.23 4.01 20.32
CA ILE A 45 -10.17 4.23 18.87
C ILE A 45 -11.17 5.31 18.43
N LEU A 46 -12.36 5.39 19.04
CA LEU A 46 -13.33 6.44 18.73
C LEU A 46 -12.72 7.82 19.01
N ALA A 47 -12.10 7.99 20.16
CA ALA A 47 -11.47 9.25 20.55
C ALA A 47 -10.33 9.63 19.59
N ARG A 48 -9.54 8.64 19.13
CA ARG A 48 -8.51 8.87 18.11
C ARG A 48 -9.12 9.30 16.79
N LEU A 49 -10.15 8.63 16.30
CA LEU A 49 -10.81 8.98 15.03
C LEU A 49 -11.43 10.38 15.09
N GLN A 50 -12.10 10.72 16.19
CA GLN A 50 -12.70 12.05 16.40
C GLN A 50 -11.67 13.18 16.51
N SER A 51 -10.41 12.86 16.82
CA SER A 51 -9.33 13.84 16.89
C SER A 51 -8.76 14.23 15.52
N ILE A 52 -9.09 13.49 14.45
CA ILE A 52 -8.56 13.75 13.10
C ILE A 52 -9.33 14.92 12.47
N PRO A 53 -8.66 16.04 12.12
CA PRO A 53 -9.33 17.17 11.49
C PRO A 53 -9.98 16.79 10.16
N GLY A 54 -11.24 17.19 9.96
CA GLY A 54 -12.00 16.90 8.75
C GLY A 54 -12.61 15.50 8.69
N LEU A 55 -12.34 14.62 9.66
CA LEU A 55 -12.95 13.30 9.79
C LEU A 55 -14.14 13.35 10.75
N SER A 56 -15.26 12.78 10.32
CA SER A 56 -16.47 12.58 11.12
C SER A 56 -16.79 11.09 11.26
N VAL A 57 -17.04 10.64 12.48
CA VAL A 57 -17.63 9.32 12.75
C VAL A 57 -19.14 9.44 12.62
N VAL A 58 -19.71 8.83 11.60
CA VAL A 58 -21.16 8.89 11.29
C VAL A 58 -21.92 7.79 12.02
N LEU A 59 -21.30 6.60 12.16
CA LEU A 59 -21.87 5.47 12.87
C LEU A 59 -20.74 4.69 13.55
N GLU A 60 -21.00 4.22 14.75
CA GLU A 60 -20.25 3.16 15.43
C GLU A 60 -21.23 2.05 15.80
N GLN A 61 -20.87 0.80 15.52
CA GLN A 61 -21.67 -0.37 15.91
C GLN A 61 -20.78 -1.60 16.12
N PRO A 62 -21.27 -2.64 16.82
CA PRO A 62 -20.60 -3.94 16.85
C PRO A 62 -20.38 -4.48 15.43
N SER A 63 -19.20 -5.02 15.17
CA SER A 63 -18.93 -5.73 13.92
C SER A 63 -19.24 -7.23 14.07
N PRO A 64 -19.41 -7.98 12.97
CA PRO A 64 -19.58 -9.43 13.04
C PRO A 64 -18.30 -10.18 13.46
N PHE A 65 -17.15 -9.50 13.48
CA PHE A 65 -15.88 -10.09 13.87
C PHE A 65 -15.61 -9.88 15.38
N PRO A 66 -15.22 -10.94 16.12
CA PRO A 66 -14.95 -10.83 17.55
C PRO A 66 -13.86 -9.80 17.85
N GLY A 67 -14.10 -8.96 18.86
CA GLY A 67 -13.12 -7.97 19.33
C GLY A 67 -12.99 -6.72 18.47
N THR A 68 -13.81 -6.54 17.43
CA THR A 68 -13.75 -5.37 16.54
C THR A 68 -15.06 -4.58 16.49
N ARG A 69 -14.95 -3.32 16.09
CA ARG A 69 -16.06 -2.38 15.88
C ARG A 69 -16.13 -2.00 14.40
N PHE A 70 -17.34 -1.73 13.92
CA PHE A 70 -17.56 -1.17 12.60
C PHE A 70 -17.78 0.33 12.72
N PHE A 71 -17.12 1.09 11.84
CA PHE A 71 -17.28 2.54 11.77
C PHE A 71 -17.69 2.94 10.37
N LEU A 72 -18.70 3.79 10.27
CA LEU A 72 -18.97 4.54 9.07
C LEU A 72 -18.33 5.90 9.24
N LEU A 73 -17.42 6.24 8.34
CA LEU A 73 -16.66 7.49 8.38
C LEU A 73 -17.05 8.38 7.21
N GLN A 74 -16.95 9.69 7.44
CA GLN A 74 -17.00 10.71 6.40
C GLN A 74 -15.79 11.62 6.54
N PHE A 75 -15.05 11.83 5.45
CA PHE A 75 -13.83 12.63 5.45
C PHE A 75 -13.88 13.68 4.35
N GLU A 76 -13.69 14.95 4.73
CA GLU A 76 -13.57 16.04 3.77
C GLU A 76 -12.12 16.17 3.30
N GLN A 77 -11.89 16.03 2.00
CA GLN A 77 -10.55 16.03 1.44
C GLN A 77 -10.47 16.84 0.14
N PRO A 78 -9.27 17.29 -0.27
CA PRO A 78 -9.13 18.01 -1.51
C PRO A 78 -9.24 17.06 -2.70
N ALA A 79 -9.86 17.53 -3.77
CA ALA A 79 -9.89 16.80 -5.05
C ALA A 79 -8.48 16.70 -5.67
N ASP A 80 -7.68 17.76 -5.48
CA ASP A 80 -6.30 17.87 -5.95
C ASP A 80 -5.35 18.00 -4.74
N HIS A 81 -4.56 16.97 -4.48
CA HIS A 81 -3.64 16.94 -3.35
C HIS A 81 -2.41 17.83 -3.55
N GLU A 82 -2.08 18.21 -4.79
CA GLU A 82 -1.02 19.19 -5.09
C GLU A 82 -1.51 20.63 -4.82
N ARG A 83 -2.83 20.85 -4.82
CA ARG A 83 -3.49 22.13 -4.51
C ARG A 83 -4.56 21.95 -3.41
N PRO A 84 -4.16 21.72 -2.15
CA PRO A 84 -5.06 21.29 -1.07
C PRO A 84 -6.11 22.32 -0.65
N GLN A 85 -5.93 23.58 -1.04
CA GLN A 85 -6.87 24.69 -0.81
C GLN A 85 -7.91 24.84 -1.93
N GLY A 86 -7.87 23.96 -2.94
CA GLY A 86 -8.82 23.93 -4.05
C GLY A 86 -10.15 23.27 -3.69
N GLU A 87 -10.81 22.72 -4.71
CA GLU A 87 -12.09 22.04 -4.53
C GLU A 87 -11.98 20.87 -3.55
N ARG A 88 -13.02 20.71 -2.74
CA ARG A 88 -13.13 19.71 -1.68
C ARG A 88 -14.30 18.77 -1.98
N PHE A 89 -14.21 17.53 -1.54
CA PHE A 89 -15.31 16.58 -1.61
C PHE A 89 -15.39 15.74 -0.34
N GLN A 90 -16.55 15.10 -0.15
CA GLN A 90 -16.79 14.19 0.96
C GLN A 90 -16.60 12.74 0.53
N LEU A 91 -15.65 12.06 1.15
CA LEU A 91 -15.45 10.61 1.01
C LEU A 91 -16.18 9.88 2.14
N ARG A 92 -16.99 8.87 1.79
CA ARG A 92 -17.66 8.00 2.76
C ARG A 92 -16.98 6.62 2.76
N MET A 93 -16.60 6.13 3.94
CA MET A 93 -15.79 4.91 4.12
C MET A 93 -16.40 3.99 5.19
N THR A 94 -16.18 2.69 5.05
CA THR A 94 -16.64 1.62 5.94
C THR A 94 -15.58 0.55 6.11
#